data_AF-A0A833A2K9-F1
#
_entry.id   AF-A0A833A2K9-F1
#
_cell.length_a   1.000
_cell.length_b   1.000
_cell.length_c   1.000
_cell.angle_alpha   90.00
_cell.angle_beta   90.00
_cell.angle_gamma   90.00
#
_symmetry.space_group_name_H-M   'P 1'
#
loop_
_entity.id
_entity.type
_entity.pdbx_description
1 polymer ?
#
loop_
_entity_poly.entity_id
_entity_poly.type
_entity_poly.pdbx_seq_one_letter_code
_entity_poly.pdbx_strand_id
1 'polypeptide(L)'
;MLMVIDYEERMKKWRIIYIIFIALMIFVFFTIFSNAFEIIKQNTPFILENCKWYEKEIISSGLEISSHKLALEEAKKYVKGNYSNISITEEFEKCIGWLVEFKNNFTVVEKIFVCKNGWIYIYEKKCEKKSFMEDIIELFKTKKGE
;
A
#
# COMPACT_ATOMS: atom_id res chain seq x y z
N MET A 1 -13.94 11.83 66.31
CA MET A 1 -14.68 11.06 65.29
C MET A 1 -15.06 11.87 64.05
N LEU A 2 -15.28 13.20 64.15
CA LEU A 2 -15.55 14.09 63.00
C LEU A 2 -14.40 14.21 61.97
N MET A 3 -13.13 14.11 62.41
CA MET A 3 -11.97 14.21 61.50
C MET A 3 -11.86 13.08 60.47
N VAL A 4 -12.44 11.90 60.74
CA VAL A 4 -12.31 10.73 59.85
C VAL A 4 -13.29 10.83 58.66
N ILE A 5 -14.47 11.41 58.88
CA ILE A 5 -15.52 11.58 57.86
C ILE A 5 -15.09 12.61 56.80
N ASP A 6 -14.43 13.70 57.22
CA ASP A 6 -13.93 14.76 56.33
C ASP A 6 -12.77 14.27 55.41
N TYR A 7 -11.95 13.33 55.91
CA TYR A 7 -10.86 12.74 55.12
C TYR A 7 -11.39 11.82 54.00
N GLU A 8 -12.46 11.07 54.28
CA GLU A 8 -13.05 10.12 53.33
C GLU A 8 -13.80 10.83 52.19
N GLU A 9 -14.51 11.92 52.49
CA GLU A 9 -15.15 12.78 51.48
C GLU A 9 -14.14 13.50 50.59
N ARG A 10 -13.02 13.98 51.15
CA ARG A 10 -11.94 14.58 50.35
C ARG A 10 -11.32 13.56 49.39
N MET A 11 -11.03 12.34 49.84
CA MET A 11 -10.49 11.28 48.99
C MET A 11 -11.44 10.90 47.84
N LYS A 12 -12.75 10.90 48.07
CA LYS A 12 -13.76 10.68 47.01
C LYS A 12 -13.78 11.82 45.98
N LYS A 13 -13.70 13.08 46.41
CA LYS A 13 -13.63 14.24 45.50
C LYS A 13 -12.38 14.19 44.60
N TRP A 14 -11.23 13.84 45.17
CA TRP A 14 -9.98 13.69 44.40
C TRP A 14 -10.06 12.56 43.35
N ARG A 15 -10.70 11.43 43.68
CA ARG A 15 -10.92 10.34 42.71
C ARG A 15 -11.80 10.78 41.53
N ILE A 16 -12.88 11.53 41.80
CA ILE A 16 -13.78 12.04 40.74
C ILE A 16 -13.03 12.99 39.81
N ILE A 17 -12.22 13.91 40.37
CA ILE A 17 -11.40 14.84 39.59
C ILE A 17 -10.42 14.07 38.69
N TYR A 18 -9.80 13.01 39.22
CA TYR A 18 -8.86 12.18 38.47
C TYR A 18 -9.52 11.45 37.29
N ILE A 19 -10.74 10.93 37.51
CA ILE A 19 -11.51 10.26 36.45
C ILE A 19 -11.87 11.24 35.33
N ILE A 20 -12.31 12.46 35.69
CA ILE A 20 -12.63 13.51 34.70
C ILE A 20 -11.37 13.90 33.91
N PHE A 21 -10.23 14.03 34.58
CA PHE A 21 -8.97 14.37 33.92
C PHE A 21 -8.52 13.28 32.95
N ILE A 22 -8.61 12.01 33.33
CA ILE A 22 -8.31 10.88 32.44
C ILE A 22 -9.26 10.88 31.23
N ALA A 23 -10.57 11.09 31.45
CA ALA A 23 -11.55 11.15 30.36
C ALA A 23 -11.25 12.29 29.37
N LEU A 24 -10.85 13.46 29.87
CA LEU A 24 -10.44 14.59 29.03
C LEU A 24 -9.17 14.25 28.23
N MET A 25 -8.18 13.61 28.85
CA MET A 25 -6.96 13.20 28.14
C MET A 25 -7.26 12.20 27.03
N ILE A 26 -8.15 11.24 27.29
CA ILE A 26 -8.60 10.27 26.28
C ILE A 26 -9.34 10.99 25.13
N PHE A 27 -10.23 11.93 25.44
CA PHE A 27 -10.97 12.68 24.43
C PHE A 27 -10.02 13.52 23.54
N VAL A 28 -9.09 14.25 24.15
CA VAL A 28 -8.07 15.03 23.44
C VAL A 28 -7.23 14.12 22.55
N PHE A 29 -6.80 12.97 23.08
CA PHE A 29 -6.05 11.98 22.31
C PHE A 29 -6.83 11.51 21.07
N PHE A 30 -8.11 11.13 21.22
CA PHE A 30 -8.95 10.74 20.08
C PHE A 30 -9.10 11.86 19.06
N THR A 31 -9.34 13.11 19.48
CA THR A 31 -9.45 14.24 18.54
C THR A 31 -8.17 14.51 17.77
N ILE A 32 -7.00 14.43 18.41
CA ILE A 32 -5.70 14.59 17.72
C ILE A 32 -5.49 13.46 16.72
N PHE A 33 -5.78 12.21 17.10
CA PHE A 33 -5.65 11.06 16.21
C PHE A 33 -6.58 11.16 15.01
N SER A 34 -7.85 11.51 15.21
CA SER A 34 -8.81 11.69 14.12
C SER A 34 -8.37 12.78 13.16
N ASN A 35 -7.91 13.92 13.68
CA ASN A 35 -7.49 15.04 12.85
C ASN A 35 -6.20 14.72 12.07
N ALA A 36 -5.22 14.08 12.71
CA ALA A 36 -4.02 13.58 12.03
C ALA A 36 -4.37 12.58 10.92
N PHE A 37 -5.33 11.69 11.17
CA PHE A 37 -5.79 10.72 10.19
C PHE A 37 -6.49 11.37 8.99
N GLU A 38 -7.31 12.39 9.20
CA GLU A 38 -7.91 13.16 8.11
C GLU A 38 -6.87 13.90 7.27
N ILE A 39 -5.87 14.51 7.92
CA ILE A 39 -4.76 15.19 7.23
C ILE A 39 -3.96 14.20 6.37
N ILE A 40 -3.66 13.01 6.90
CA ILE A 40 -2.98 11.94 6.14
C ILE A 40 -3.85 11.47 4.98
N LYS A 41 -5.15 11.27 5.21
CA LYS A 41 -6.11 10.85 4.17
C LYS A 41 -6.22 11.88 3.04
N GLN A 42 -6.19 13.16 3.36
CA GLN A 42 -6.24 14.25 2.37
C GLN A 42 -4.93 14.42 1.59
N ASN A 43 -3.78 14.28 2.26
CA ASN A 43 -2.46 14.52 1.63
C ASN A 43 -1.86 13.28 0.95
N THR A 44 -2.34 12.08 1.26
CA THR A 44 -1.80 10.83 0.72
C THR A 44 -2.94 9.89 0.28
N PRO A 45 -3.66 10.21 -0.81
CA PRO A 45 -4.68 9.30 -1.37
C PRO A 45 -4.07 7.94 -1.76
N PHE A 46 -2.77 7.91 -2.09
CA PHE A 46 -2.03 6.69 -2.44
C PHE A 46 -1.83 5.69 -1.29
N ILE A 47 -1.89 6.11 -0.02
CA ILE A 47 -1.73 5.15 1.10
C ILE A 47 -2.96 4.24 1.22
N LEU A 48 -4.11 4.66 0.66
CA LEU A 48 -5.37 3.96 0.73
C LEU A 48 -5.76 3.24 -0.57
N GLU A 49 -5.05 3.48 -1.67
CA GLU A 49 -5.22 2.73 -2.91
C GLU A 49 -4.19 1.61 -2.97
N ASN A 50 -4.59 0.42 -2.53
CA ASN A 50 -3.82 -0.81 -2.71
C ASN A 50 -3.82 -1.17 -4.20
N CYS A 51 -2.89 -0.56 -4.95
CA CYS A 51 -2.66 -0.89 -6.34
C CYS A 51 -1.80 -2.15 -6.44
N LYS A 52 -2.35 -3.20 -7.04
CA LYS A 52 -1.63 -4.44 -7.34
C LYS A 52 -1.45 -4.58 -8.85
N TRP A 53 -0.38 -5.25 -9.24
CA TRP A 53 -0.10 -5.59 -10.63
C TRP A 53 -0.72 -6.95 -10.94
N TYR A 54 -1.48 -7.01 -12.03
CA TYR A 54 -2.10 -8.24 -12.49
C TYR A 54 -1.63 -8.52 -13.92
N GLU A 55 -1.40 -9.79 -14.20
CA GLU A 55 -1.18 -10.26 -15.56
C GLU A 55 -2.46 -10.02 -16.37
N LYS A 56 -2.35 -9.21 -17.42
CA LYS A 56 -3.48 -8.85 -18.29
C LYS A 56 -3.54 -9.76 -19.49
N GLU A 57 -2.39 -9.97 -20.14
CA GLU A 57 -2.30 -10.65 -21.41
C GLU A 57 -0.96 -11.37 -21.57
N ILE A 58 -0.99 -12.51 -22.26
CA ILE A 58 0.19 -13.27 -22.65
C ILE A 58 0.22 -13.35 -24.16
N ILE A 59 1.34 -12.96 -24.76
CA ILE A 59 1.55 -12.90 -26.20
C ILE A 59 2.78 -13.72 -26.56
N SER A 60 2.73 -14.46 -27.67
CA SER A 60 3.94 -15.07 -28.24
C SER A 60 4.45 -14.19 -29.38
N SER A 61 5.67 -13.68 -29.25
CA SER A 61 6.32 -12.93 -30.33
C SER A 61 6.84 -13.82 -31.45
N GLY A 62 7.00 -15.13 -31.20
CA GLY A 62 7.66 -16.06 -32.12
C GLY A 62 9.15 -15.77 -32.33
N LEU A 63 9.75 -14.86 -31.54
CA LEU A 63 11.15 -14.47 -31.62
C LEU A 63 11.91 -14.94 -30.39
N GLU A 64 13.11 -15.48 -30.58
CA GLU A 64 14.01 -15.76 -29.48
C GLU A 64 14.68 -14.46 -29.01
N ILE A 65 14.47 -14.09 -27.74
CA ILE A 65 14.98 -12.86 -27.15
C ILE A 65 16.30 -13.20 -26.45
N SER A 66 17.41 -12.84 -27.07
CA SER A 66 18.74 -13.19 -26.58
C SER A 66 19.44 -12.07 -25.80
N SER A 67 18.87 -10.85 -25.75
CA SER A 67 19.52 -9.70 -25.12
C SER A 67 18.55 -8.70 -24.50
N HIS A 68 19.06 -7.91 -23.53
CA HIS A 68 18.35 -6.77 -22.92
C HIS A 68 17.81 -5.78 -23.97
N LYS A 69 18.56 -5.53 -25.05
CA LYS A 69 18.16 -4.59 -26.10
C LYS A 69 16.94 -5.09 -26.87
N LEU A 70 16.95 -6.37 -27.25
CA LEU A 70 15.80 -7.00 -27.92
C LEU A 70 14.58 -7.05 -27.01
N ALA A 71 14.77 -7.38 -25.72
CA ALA A 71 13.67 -7.36 -24.75
C ALA A 71 13.01 -5.98 -24.64
N LEU A 72 13.82 -4.91 -24.62
CA LEU A 72 13.31 -3.54 -24.60
C LEU A 72 12.58 -3.16 -25.89
N GLU A 73 13.14 -3.48 -27.05
CA GLU A 73 12.52 -3.20 -28.35
C GLU A 73 11.18 -3.92 -28.49
N GLU A 74 11.11 -5.16 -28.02
CA GLU A 74 9.88 -5.93 -28.01
C GLU A 74 8.85 -5.37 -27.04
N ALA A 75 9.26 -5.06 -25.80
CA ALA A 75 8.38 -4.45 -24.81
C ALA A 75 7.77 -3.12 -25.29
N LYS A 76 8.56 -2.26 -25.95
CA LYS A 76 8.10 -0.97 -26.48
C LYS A 76 6.94 -1.08 -27.48
N LYS A 77 6.76 -2.21 -28.16
CA LYS A 77 5.65 -2.41 -29.12
C LYS A 77 4.28 -2.41 -28.43
N TYR A 78 4.23 -2.74 -27.14
CA TYR A 78 2.98 -2.93 -26.39
C TYR A 78 2.63 -1.76 -25.48
N VAL A 79 3.49 -0.74 -25.46
CA VAL A 79 3.48 0.32 -24.45
C VAL A 79 3.07 1.63 -25.13
N LYS A 80 2.13 2.37 -24.55
CA LYS A 80 1.60 3.61 -25.15
C LYS A 80 1.94 4.82 -24.30
N GLY A 81 3.00 5.53 -24.68
CA GLY A 81 3.32 6.82 -24.08
C GLY A 81 4.78 7.22 -24.19
N ASN A 82 5.08 8.42 -23.71
CA ASN A 82 6.44 8.86 -23.46
C ASN A 82 6.75 8.61 -21.98
N TYR A 83 7.83 7.86 -21.72
CA TYR A 83 8.27 7.54 -20.38
C TYR A 83 9.58 8.24 -20.09
N SER A 84 9.66 8.86 -18.92
CA SER A 84 10.86 9.58 -18.47
C SER A 84 12.04 8.65 -18.20
N ASN A 85 11.77 7.42 -17.77
CA ASN A 85 12.79 6.47 -17.39
C ASN A 85 12.33 5.03 -17.65
N ILE A 86 13.26 4.14 -18.00
CA ILE A 86 12.99 2.73 -18.24
C ILE A 86 14.04 1.91 -17.48
N SER A 87 13.60 0.95 -16.69
CA SER A 87 14.49 -0.02 -16.04
C SER A 87 14.26 -1.41 -16.59
N ILE A 88 15.35 -2.14 -16.79
CA ILE A 88 15.34 -3.53 -17.24
C ILE A 88 16.08 -4.36 -16.21
N THR A 89 15.47 -5.45 -15.77
CA THR A 89 16.03 -6.34 -14.74
C THR A 89 15.87 -7.79 -15.20
N GLU A 90 16.90 -8.61 -15.08
CA GLU A 90 16.78 -10.05 -15.36
C GLU A 90 16.07 -10.71 -14.17
N GLU A 91 14.98 -11.42 -14.46
CA GLU A 91 14.13 -12.06 -13.45
C GLU A 91 13.68 -13.45 -13.91
N PHE A 92 13.34 -14.30 -12.94
CA PHE A 92 13.02 -15.72 -13.15
C PHE A 92 11.62 -16.09 -12.65
N GLU A 93 10.67 -15.14 -12.72
CA GLU A 93 9.34 -15.32 -12.11
C GLU A 93 8.48 -16.34 -12.88
N LYS A 94 8.37 -16.19 -14.21
CA LYS A 94 7.57 -17.09 -15.08
C LYS A 94 8.44 -17.99 -15.95
N CYS A 95 9.59 -17.49 -16.37
CA CYS A 95 10.55 -18.11 -17.26
C CYS A 95 11.90 -17.39 -17.06
N ILE A 96 12.95 -17.84 -17.73
CA ILE A 96 14.19 -17.07 -17.83
C ILE A 96 13.94 -15.88 -18.78
N GLY A 97 14.00 -14.65 -18.26
CA GLY A 97 13.66 -13.46 -19.04
C GLY A 97 14.03 -12.14 -18.38
N TRP A 98 13.46 -11.07 -18.91
CA TRP A 98 13.69 -9.71 -18.43
C TRP A 98 12.39 -9.02 -18.11
N LEU A 99 12.37 -8.38 -16.95
CA LEU A 99 11.35 -7.44 -16.57
C LEU A 99 11.71 -6.05 -17.06
N VAL A 100 10.81 -5.43 -17.82
CA VAL A 100 10.91 -4.07 -18.33
C VAL A 100 9.85 -3.21 -17.65
N GLU A 101 10.29 -2.22 -16.89
CA GLU A 101 9.43 -1.27 -16.19
C GLU A 101 9.54 0.13 -16.79
N PHE A 102 8.40 0.71 -17.14
CA PHE A 102 8.30 2.04 -17.72
C PHE A 102 7.81 3.04 -16.67
N LYS A 103 8.59 4.10 -16.42
CA LYS A 103 8.41 5.01 -15.28
C LYS A 103 8.18 6.46 -15.71
N ASN A 104 7.24 7.12 -15.02
CA ASN A 104 7.04 8.57 -15.05
C ASN A 104 7.32 9.15 -13.66
N ASN A 105 8.27 10.08 -13.56
CA ASN A 105 8.66 10.70 -12.30
C ASN A 105 8.81 9.68 -11.16
N PHE A 106 9.59 8.62 -11.40
CA PHE A 106 9.86 7.50 -10.48
C PHE A 106 8.69 6.54 -10.19
N THR A 107 7.49 6.78 -10.72
CA THR A 107 6.36 5.86 -10.57
C THR A 107 6.30 4.88 -11.73
N VAL A 108 6.22 3.57 -11.45
CA VAL A 108 6.01 2.54 -12.49
C VAL A 108 4.59 2.65 -13.04
N VAL A 109 4.48 2.92 -14.34
CA VAL A 109 3.22 3.12 -15.07
C VAL A 109 2.85 1.86 -15.83
N GLU A 110 3.82 1.21 -16.47
CA GLU A 110 3.62 -0.05 -17.19
C GLU A 110 4.75 -1.03 -16.87
N LYS A 111 4.41 -2.31 -16.81
CA LYS A 111 5.31 -3.40 -16.47
C LYS A 111 5.10 -4.54 -17.46
N ILE A 112 6.18 -4.97 -18.12
CA ILE A 112 6.14 -6.04 -19.13
C ILE A 112 7.28 -7.01 -18.83
N PHE A 113 6.99 -8.31 -18.82
CA PHE A 113 8.00 -9.35 -18.68
C PHE A 113 8.18 -10.09 -20.01
N VAL A 114 9.41 -10.13 -20.50
CA VAL A 114 9.77 -10.70 -21.80
C VAL A 114 10.68 -11.90 -21.60
N CYS A 115 10.21 -13.08 -21.99
CA CYS A 115 10.95 -14.32 -21.90
C CYS A 115 11.96 -14.50 -23.04
N LYS A 116 13.04 -15.22 -22.76
CA LYS A 116 14.03 -15.63 -23.79
C LYS A 116 13.41 -16.46 -24.91
N ASN A 117 12.42 -17.28 -24.60
CA ASN A 117 11.69 -18.11 -25.57
C ASN A 117 10.57 -17.36 -26.32
N GLY A 118 10.47 -16.04 -26.17
CA GLY A 118 9.57 -15.20 -26.96
C GLY A 118 8.17 -14.97 -26.39
N TRP A 119 7.85 -15.51 -25.21
CA TRP A 119 6.62 -15.18 -24.50
C TRP A 119 6.71 -13.82 -23.81
N ILE A 120 5.64 -13.04 -23.89
CA ILE A 120 5.55 -11.68 -23.36
C ILE A 120 4.34 -11.62 -22.44
N TYR A 121 4.55 -11.18 -21.21
CA TYR A 121 3.52 -11.03 -20.18
C TYR A 121 3.34 -9.53 -19.91
N ILE A 122 2.15 -9.03 -20.19
CA ILE A 122 1.81 -7.62 -19.98
C ILE A 122 1.08 -7.51 -18.65
N TYR A 123 1.56 -6.63 -17.78
CA TYR A 123 0.93 -6.37 -16.49
C TYR A 123 0.16 -5.05 -16.51
N GLU A 124 -1.00 -5.06 -15.88
CA GLU A 124 -1.83 -3.88 -15.66
C GLU A 124 -1.94 -3.57 -14.18
N LYS A 125 -1.77 -2.31 -13.83
CA LYS A 125 -1.94 -1.83 -12.46
C LYS A 125 -3.43 -1.62 -12.21
N LYS A 126 -4.03 -2.48 -11.38
CA LYS A 126 -5.40 -2.28 -10.88
C LYS A 126 -5.34 -1.77 -9.46
N CYS A 127 -5.91 -0.60 -9.25
CA CYS A 127 -6.10 -0.02 -7.93
C CYS A 127 -7.50 -0.40 -7.46
N GLU A 128 -7.57 -1.27 -6.46
CA GLU A 128 -8.82 -1.51 -5.76
C GLU A 128 -9.06 -0.35 -4.79
N LYS A 129 -10.20 0.32 -4.93
CA LYS A 129 -10.73 1.17 -3.85
C LYS A 129 -11.26 0.26 -2.76
N LYS A 130 -10.38 -0.42 -2.03
CA LYS A 130 -10.76 -1.03 -0.77
C LYS A 130 -10.91 0.07 0.26
N SER A 131 -11.98 0.02 1.04
CA SER A 131 -12.04 0.89 2.21
C SER A 131 -11.02 0.37 3.21
N PHE A 132 -10.23 1.24 3.83
CA PHE A 132 -9.27 0.90 4.89
C PHE A 132 -9.82 -0.04 5.96
N MET A 133 -11.14 0.03 6.22
CA MET A 133 -11.84 -0.83 7.17
C MET A 133 -11.81 -2.30 6.75
N GLU A 134 -11.85 -2.61 5.45
CA GLU A 134 -11.78 -3.98 4.95
C GLU A 134 -10.40 -4.59 5.17
N ASP A 135 -9.31 -3.83 4.93
CA ASP A 135 -7.94 -4.29 5.15
C ASP A 135 -7.62 -4.47 6.64
N ILE A 136 -8.13 -3.58 7.51
CA ILE A 136 -8.03 -3.76 8.97
C ILE A 136 -8.78 -5.02 9.41
N ILE A 137 -10.00 -5.24 8.92
CA ILE A 137 -10.78 -6.45 9.25
C ILE A 137 -10.07 -7.72 8.78
N GLU A 138 -9.42 -7.68 7.62
CA GLU A 138 -8.66 -8.81 7.06
C GLU A 138 -7.39 -9.11 7.89
N LEU A 139 -6.66 -8.08 8.33
CA LEU A 139 -5.51 -8.20 9.25
C LEU A 139 -5.90 -8.77 10.64
N PHE A 140 -7.10 -8.42 11.13
CA PHE A 140 -7.60 -8.98 12.39
C PHE A 140 -8.14 -10.41 12.24
N LYS A 141 -8.61 -10.81 11.05
CA LYS A 141 -9.03 -12.19 10.77
C LYS A 141 -7.84 -13.14 10.66
N THR A 142 -6.75 -12.72 10.01
CA THR A 142 -5.56 -13.57 9.87
C THR A 142 -4.83 -13.80 11.19
N LYS A 143 -4.84 -12.85 12.13
CA LYS A 143 -4.29 -13.05 13.48
C LYS A 143 -5.11 -13.92 14.43
N LYS A 144 -6.34 -14.29 14.07
CA LYS A 144 -7.21 -15.14 14.91
C LYS A 144 -7.16 -16.63 14.52
N GLY A 145 -6.34 -16.98 13.54
CA GLY A 145 -6.18 -18.34 13.00
C GLY A 145 -4.87 -19.04 13.37
N GLU A 146 -4.05 -18.46 14.27
CA GLU A 146 -2.88 -19.10 14.90
C GLU A 146 -3.10 -19.28 16.40
#